data_AF-A0A8D8SFM0-F1
#
_entry.id   AF-A0A8D8SFM0-F1
#
_cell.length_a   1.000
_cell.length_b   1.000
_cell.length_c   1.000
_cell.angle_alpha   90.00
_cell.angle_beta   90.00
_cell.angle_gamma   90.00
#
_symmetry.space_group_name_H-M   'P 1'
#
loop_
_entity.id
_entity.type
_entity.pdbx_description
1 polymer ?
#
loop_
_entity_poly.entity_id
_entity_poly.type
_entity_poly.pdbx_seq_one_letter_code
_entity_poly.pdbx_strand_id
1 'polypeptide(L)'
;MAQIYARKKALAAAGSVLLQAAERLRASQTEAARNRASVPDFHIELLRLRQNWRLKKVQNSIIGDLSYRTAGSKFMQTGVFEVTKAEDDQLDKASPPPSPSPSGGPVLPKPLSALRVTVPTELQGVAYIMVLCQKDQEDLCSASINLLGSSPSTANPDMHWQQKLEAAQNVLFCKELFAQLAKEAVQLQAPIPHMVVGNQIMATVLPGIQLIIGLCHSAGSDKKNKDGSTSSLPPKSEHDHVLEHSLHQLLREVHHKNTHHPFPHPSSGPIGPSKRRCIAGPTGADRYELLELTKSETLLEQIIEQAQHFFMRLRAEYVLDTIAKEVKDPLIISHWNALNSPTQSCVKINILTSGYDSVFRTSLVIHVSSKSLKCVCRDGRVMKLSYEPQELRDLIFCQIYQHQISAMEKLAKCMGWQFLSSSAHLGLGGVEPLGNASSCLLASPMGDRMISVRCEPQAGIQVGIAHSPRKDFFCGQLVKERKWENLGGPFKEVRWDKMEGKNFLNKMELLMASLTSS
;
A
#
# COMPACT_ATOMS: atom_id res chain seq x y z
N MET A 1 -92.77 15.82 22.38
CA MET A 1 -91.94 16.52 23.38
C MET A 1 -90.65 15.78 23.72
N ALA A 2 -90.67 14.50 24.10
CA ALA A 2 -89.46 13.74 24.49
C ALA A 2 -88.38 13.64 23.39
N GLN A 3 -88.75 13.43 22.12
CA GLN A 3 -87.79 13.38 21.00
C GLN A 3 -87.07 14.72 20.75
N ILE A 4 -87.76 15.85 20.92
CA ILE A 4 -87.16 17.19 20.73
C ILE A 4 -86.15 17.46 21.85
N TYR A 5 -86.46 17.06 23.08
CA TYR A 5 -85.56 17.17 24.22
C TYR A 5 -84.30 16.29 24.06
N ALA A 6 -84.48 15.04 23.60
CA ALA A 6 -83.36 14.14 23.30
C ALA A 6 -82.45 14.70 22.18
N ARG A 7 -83.03 15.25 21.11
CA ARG A 7 -82.27 15.85 20.01
C ARG A 7 -81.51 17.11 20.45
N LYS A 8 -82.11 17.94 21.31
CA LYS A 8 -81.44 19.10 21.94
C LYS A 8 -80.27 18.66 22.81
N LYS A 9 -80.42 17.61 23.62
CA LYS A 9 -79.34 17.06 24.46
C LYS A 9 -78.20 16.47 23.63
N ALA A 10 -78.50 15.75 22.56
CA ALA A 10 -77.51 15.20 21.63
C ALA A 10 -76.74 16.31 20.89
N LEU A 11 -77.43 17.36 20.43
CA LEU A 11 -76.79 18.52 19.80
C LEU A 11 -75.90 19.29 20.78
N ALA A 12 -76.33 19.45 22.04
CA ALA A 12 -75.51 20.07 23.08
C ALA A 12 -74.24 19.25 23.38
N ALA A 13 -74.35 17.92 23.43
CA ALA A 13 -73.19 17.03 23.61
C ALA A 13 -72.24 17.05 22.41
N ALA A 14 -72.76 17.05 21.18
CA ALA A 14 -71.93 17.20 19.99
C ALA A 14 -71.21 18.58 19.97
N GLY A 15 -71.92 19.64 20.38
CA GLY A 15 -71.35 20.97 20.54
C GLY A 15 -70.22 21.02 21.58
N SER A 16 -70.36 20.34 22.72
CA SER A 16 -69.30 20.30 23.74
C SER A 16 -68.08 19.52 23.26
N VAL A 17 -68.26 18.42 22.52
CA VAL A 17 -67.15 17.66 21.93
C VAL A 17 -66.40 18.51 20.89
N LEU A 18 -67.12 19.25 20.04
CA LEU A 18 -66.49 20.15 19.06
C LEU A 18 -65.77 21.31 19.72
N LEU A 19 -66.33 21.89 20.79
CA LEU A 19 -65.65 22.94 21.57
C LEU A 19 -64.40 22.40 22.26
N GLN A 20 -64.46 21.22 22.85
CA GLN A 20 -63.30 20.57 23.47
C GLN A 20 -62.21 20.23 22.43
N ALA A 21 -62.60 19.81 21.23
CA ALA A 21 -61.67 19.61 20.12
C ALA A 21 -61.04 20.93 19.65
N ALA A 22 -61.82 22.01 19.56
CA ALA A 22 -61.35 23.34 19.21
C ALA A 22 -60.37 23.92 20.26
N GLU A 23 -60.63 23.68 21.55
CA GLU A 23 -59.72 24.06 22.63
C GLU A 23 -58.40 23.28 22.56
N ARG A 24 -58.45 21.97 22.30
CA ARG A 24 -57.24 21.15 22.08
C ARG A 24 -56.44 21.64 20.86
N LEU A 25 -57.11 22.02 19.78
CA LEU A 25 -56.47 22.61 18.60
C LEU A 25 -55.84 23.96 18.89
N ARG A 26 -56.51 24.85 19.65
CA ARG A 26 -55.93 26.14 20.08
C ARG A 26 -54.74 25.93 21.01
N ALA A 27 -54.82 24.99 21.95
CA ALA A 27 -53.71 24.66 22.83
C ALA A 27 -52.51 24.15 22.03
N SER A 28 -52.73 23.22 21.09
CA SER A 28 -51.71 22.72 20.18
C SER A 28 -51.13 23.82 19.28
N GLN A 29 -51.95 24.73 18.76
CA GLN A 29 -51.51 25.85 17.94
C GLN A 29 -50.69 26.88 18.74
N THR A 30 -51.05 27.10 20.00
CA THR A 30 -50.35 28.01 20.91
C THR A 30 -49.01 27.41 21.34
N GLU A 31 -48.97 26.09 21.59
CA GLU A 31 -47.74 25.33 21.84
C GLU A 31 -46.82 25.34 20.61
N ALA A 32 -47.37 25.19 19.40
CA ALA A 32 -46.63 25.31 18.14
C ALA A 32 -46.08 26.73 17.91
N ALA A 33 -46.84 27.78 18.27
CA ALA A 33 -46.40 29.17 18.18
C ALA A 33 -45.29 29.49 19.20
N ARG A 34 -45.39 28.93 20.41
CA ARG A 34 -44.38 29.09 21.49
C ARG A 34 -43.09 28.34 21.17
N ASN A 35 -43.18 27.15 20.59
CA ASN A 35 -42.03 26.33 20.20
C ASN A 35 -41.25 26.90 19.00
N ARG A 36 -41.88 27.65 18.09
CA ARG A 36 -41.21 28.30 16.95
C ARG A 36 -40.08 29.27 17.34
N ALA A 37 -40.06 29.80 18.56
CA ALA A 37 -39.11 30.82 19.00
C ALA A 37 -37.92 30.28 19.80
N SER A 38 -37.99 29.07 20.38
CA SER A 38 -36.97 28.60 21.33
C SER A 38 -36.63 27.11 21.31
N VAL A 39 -37.37 26.27 20.58
CA VAL A 39 -37.15 24.82 20.54
C VAL A 39 -36.92 24.38 19.10
N PRO A 40 -35.88 23.59 18.79
CA PRO A 40 -35.76 22.98 17.47
C PRO A 40 -37.04 22.19 17.15
N ASP A 41 -37.65 22.43 16.00
CA ASP A 41 -38.86 21.69 15.62
C ASP A 41 -38.47 20.24 15.27
N PHE A 42 -39.03 19.28 16.01
CA PHE A 42 -38.89 17.85 15.77
C PHE A 42 -39.09 17.50 14.28
N HIS A 43 -40.09 18.09 13.62
CA HIS A 43 -40.38 17.77 12.22
C HIS A 43 -39.33 18.36 11.27
N ILE A 44 -38.78 19.54 11.57
CA ILE A 44 -37.71 20.16 10.77
C ILE A 44 -36.42 19.34 10.91
N GLU A 45 -36.04 18.94 12.13
CA GLU A 45 -34.87 18.09 12.31
C GLU A 45 -35.08 16.70 11.72
N LEU A 46 -36.27 16.11 11.83
CA LEU A 46 -36.58 14.84 11.19
C LEU A 46 -36.50 14.92 9.66
N LEU A 47 -36.92 16.04 9.08
CA LEU A 47 -36.74 16.32 7.65
C LEU A 47 -35.26 16.42 7.28
N ARG A 48 -34.44 17.10 8.08
CA ARG A 48 -32.97 17.15 7.90
C ARG A 48 -32.35 15.76 8.00
N LEU A 49 -32.78 14.96 8.98
CA LEU A 49 -32.32 13.58 9.14
C LEU A 49 -32.67 12.74 7.91
N ARG A 50 -33.89 12.88 7.37
CA ARG A 50 -34.34 12.18 6.15
C ARG A 50 -33.58 12.58 4.89
N GLN A 51 -32.96 13.76 4.83
CA GLN A 51 -32.15 14.17 3.67
C GLN A 51 -30.90 13.29 3.53
N ASN A 52 -30.31 12.88 4.66
CA ASN A 52 -29.06 12.13 4.69
C ASN A 52 -29.26 10.64 4.97
N TRP A 53 -30.30 10.28 5.73
CA TRP A 53 -30.54 8.93 6.23
C TRP A 53 -31.89 8.37 5.78
N ARG A 54 -31.90 7.08 5.47
CA ARG A 54 -33.14 6.37 5.10
C ARG A 54 -33.96 6.10 6.36
N LEU A 55 -35.19 6.58 6.36
CA LEU A 55 -36.14 6.41 7.45
C LEU A 55 -37.39 5.64 7.01
N LYS A 56 -37.92 4.82 7.92
CA LYS A 56 -39.17 4.09 7.77
C LYS A 56 -39.99 4.22 9.06
N LYS A 57 -41.27 4.55 8.93
CA LYS A 57 -42.21 4.47 10.05
C LYS A 57 -42.67 3.02 10.21
N VAL A 58 -42.47 2.44 11.38
CA VAL A 58 -42.92 1.09 11.73
C VAL A 58 -43.77 1.20 12.99
N GLN A 59 -45.07 0.95 12.84
CA GLN A 59 -46.07 1.13 13.89
C GLN A 59 -46.00 2.54 14.50
N ASN A 60 -45.59 2.64 15.77
CA ASN A 60 -45.47 3.87 16.53
C ASN A 60 -44.01 4.39 16.61
N SER A 61 -43.06 3.72 15.97
CA SER A 61 -41.63 4.06 15.97
C SER A 61 -41.16 4.55 14.60
N ILE A 62 -40.15 5.41 14.58
CA ILE A 62 -39.42 5.80 13.38
C ILE A 62 -38.07 5.13 13.45
N ILE A 63 -37.78 4.26 12.48
CA ILE A 63 -36.52 3.56 12.39
C ILE A 63 -35.72 4.04 11.19
N GLY A 64 -34.40 4.05 11.32
CA GLY A 64 -33.47 4.21 10.20
C GLY A 64 -32.54 3.02 10.06
N ASP A 65 -31.77 2.99 8.97
CA ASP A 65 -30.81 1.93 8.68
C ASP A 65 -29.44 2.53 8.29
N LEU A 66 -28.40 2.12 9.01
CA LEU A 66 -26.99 2.49 8.78
C LEU A 66 -26.26 1.52 7.85
N SER A 67 -26.87 0.38 7.50
CA SER A 67 -26.20 -0.66 6.75
C SER A 67 -25.85 -0.22 5.32
N TYR A 68 -24.70 -0.67 4.82
CA TYR A 68 -24.24 -0.42 3.46
C TYR A 68 -24.92 -1.32 2.41
N ARG A 69 -26.06 -1.94 2.72
CA ARG A 69 -26.73 -2.92 1.82
C ARG A 69 -27.05 -2.32 0.46
N THR A 70 -27.40 -1.04 0.43
CA THR A 70 -27.74 -0.31 -0.80
C THR A 70 -26.52 0.00 -1.65
N ALA A 71 -25.32 0.01 -1.04
CA ALA A 71 -24.05 0.13 -1.73
C ALA A 71 -23.48 -1.24 -2.15
N GLY A 72 -24.08 -2.35 -1.74
CA GLY A 72 -23.65 -3.71 -2.08
C GLY A 72 -23.02 -4.50 -0.94
N SER A 73 -23.09 -4.02 0.30
CA SER A 73 -22.68 -4.80 1.47
C SER A 73 -23.56 -6.04 1.64
N LYS A 74 -22.90 -7.16 1.94
CA LYS A 74 -23.53 -8.45 2.27
C LYS A 74 -23.37 -8.78 3.75
N PHE A 75 -23.01 -7.81 4.57
CA PHE A 75 -22.81 -8.02 5.99
C PHE A 75 -24.14 -8.36 6.68
N MET A 76 -24.11 -9.34 7.59
CA MET A 76 -25.33 -9.85 8.22
C MET A 76 -25.80 -8.96 9.37
N GLN A 77 -24.90 -8.26 10.06
CA GLN A 77 -25.25 -7.38 11.18
C GLN A 77 -26.22 -6.27 10.73
N THR A 78 -27.23 -6.02 11.54
CA THR A 78 -28.23 -4.97 11.26
C THR A 78 -27.71 -3.62 11.73
N GLY A 79 -27.95 -2.59 10.93
CA GLY A 79 -27.59 -1.19 11.25
C GLY A 79 -28.78 -0.36 11.73
N VAL A 80 -29.82 -1.01 12.29
CA VAL A 80 -31.08 -0.32 12.58
C VAL A 80 -30.94 0.58 13.81
N PHE A 81 -31.40 1.82 13.70
CA PHE A 81 -31.48 2.77 14.80
C PHE A 81 -32.90 3.32 14.95
N GLU A 82 -33.24 3.80 16.14
CA GLU A 82 -34.55 4.37 16.45
C GLU A 82 -34.45 5.88 16.65
N VAL A 83 -35.44 6.61 16.17
CA VAL A 83 -35.61 8.04 16.34
C VAL A 83 -36.84 8.31 17.20
N THR A 84 -36.64 8.91 18.37
CA THR A 84 -37.69 9.36 19.27
C THR A 84 -37.63 10.87 19.44
N LYS A 85 -38.76 11.48 19.85
CA LYS A 85 -38.76 12.89 20.24
C LYS A 85 -37.94 13.02 21.52
N ALA A 86 -37.04 14.00 21.58
CA ALA A 86 -36.37 14.33 22.83
C ALA A 86 -37.44 14.87 23.79
N GLU A 87 -37.89 14.05 24.74
CA GLU A 87 -38.76 14.48 25.82
C GLU A 87 -37.92 15.31 26.82
N ASP A 88 -38.47 16.45 27.27
CA ASP A 88 -37.91 17.30 28.34
C ASP A 88 -38.05 16.59 29.71
N ASP A 89 -37.54 15.37 29.82
CA ASP A 89 -37.72 14.48 30.97
C ASP A 89 -36.89 14.91 32.20
N GLN A 90 -36.24 16.08 32.17
CA GLN A 90 -35.43 16.59 33.28
C GLN A 90 -36.12 17.64 34.16
N LEU A 91 -37.35 18.07 33.87
CA LEU A 91 -38.01 19.12 34.66
C LEU A 91 -38.96 18.62 35.76
N ASP A 92 -39.41 17.36 35.73
CA ASP A 92 -40.49 16.91 36.64
C ASP A 92 -40.05 15.99 37.80
N LYS A 93 -38.75 15.79 38.03
CA LYS A 93 -38.25 15.00 39.17
C LYS A 93 -37.10 15.66 39.94
N ALA A 94 -37.32 16.86 40.49
CA ALA A 94 -36.58 17.35 41.67
C ALA A 94 -37.26 18.57 42.33
N SER A 95 -38.00 18.32 43.42
CA SER A 95 -38.09 19.17 44.65
C SER A 95 -38.76 20.57 44.57
N PRO A 96 -39.29 21.11 45.71
CA PRO A 96 -40.14 22.30 45.76
C PRO A 96 -39.38 23.64 45.57
N PRO A 97 -40.07 24.77 45.31
CA PRO A 97 -39.47 25.99 44.77
C PRO A 97 -38.55 26.70 45.80
N PRO A 98 -37.36 27.20 45.39
CA PRO A 98 -36.58 28.11 46.21
C PRO A 98 -37.08 29.56 46.05
N SER A 99 -36.97 30.31 47.15
CA SER A 99 -37.34 31.72 47.31
C SER A 99 -36.56 32.67 46.38
N PRO A 100 -37.07 33.89 46.11
CA PRO A 100 -36.49 34.78 45.12
C PRO A 100 -35.23 35.45 45.67
N SER A 101 -34.10 35.28 45.01
CA SER A 101 -32.91 36.13 45.18
C SER A 101 -32.45 36.67 43.82
N PRO A 102 -32.00 37.93 43.73
CA PRO A 102 -31.69 38.58 42.47
C PRO A 102 -30.19 38.48 42.19
N SER A 103 -29.76 37.41 41.54
CA SER A 103 -28.45 37.38 40.88
C SER A 103 -28.43 36.29 39.82
N GLY A 104 -28.11 36.69 38.58
CA GLY A 104 -28.12 35.84 37.41
C GLY A 104 -27.20 34.63 37.57
N GLY A 105 -27.80 33.45 37.77
CA GLY A 105 -27.15 32.15 37.65
C GLY A 105 -27.29 31.60 36.21
N PRO A 106 -26.37 30.73 35.77
CA PRO A 106 -26.24 30.32 34.38
C PRO A 106 -27.41 29.43 33.93
N VAL A 107 -27.85 29.69 32.70
CA VAL A 107 -28.91 28.96 31.98
C VAL A 107 -28.55 27.47 31.89
N LEU A 108 -29.44 26.60 32.37
CA LEU A 108 -29.37 25.14 32.19
C LEU A 108 -29.11 24.78 30.71
N PRO A 109 -28.30 23.74 30.40
CA PRO A 109 -27.99 23.39 29.02
C PRO A 109 -29.26 22.89 28.33
N LYS A 110 -29.78 23.71 27.41
CA LYS A 110 -30.88 23.33 26.52
C LYS A 110 -30.47 22.09 25.72
N PRO A 111 -31.38 21.13 25.48
CA PRO A 111 -31.08 20.00 24.62
C PRO A 111 -30.61 20.51 23.25
N LEU A 112 -29.43 20.04 22.81
CA LEU A 112 -28.78 20.44 21.56
C LEU A 112 -29.57 20.04 20.30
N SER A 113 -30.60 19.21 20.45
CA SER A 113 -31.45 18.69 19.36
C SER A 113 -32.81 18.24 19.89
N ALA A 114 -33.85 18.36 19.05
CA ALA A 114 -35.19 17.87 19.35
C ALA A 114 -35.38 16.38 19.06
N LEU A 115 -34.36 15.73 18.47
CA LEU A 115 -34.31 14.32 18.16
C LEU A 115 -33.44 13.57 19.17
N ARG A 116 -33.97 12.46 19.69
CA ARG A 116 -33.19 11.46 20.40
C ARG A 116 -32.98 10.28 19.48
N VAL A 117 -31.72 9.97 19.18
CA VAL A 117 -31.34 8.83 18.34
C VAL A 117 -30.75 7.72 19.20
N THR A 118 -31.41 6.57 19.19
CA THR A 118 -31.02 5.38 19.95
C THR A 118 -30.35 4.40 19.00
N VAL A 119 -29.05 4.18 19.22
CA VAL A 119 -28.21 3.25 18.45
C VAL A 119 -27.95 2.00 19.31
N PRO A 120 -27.96 0.78 18.74
CA PRO A 120 -27.61 -0.45 19.45
C PRO A 120 -26.26 -0.34 20.16
N THR A 121 -26.13 -0.91 21.35
CA THR A 121 -24.89 -0.83 22.18
C THR A 121 -23.65 -1.32 21.44
N GLU A 122 -23.80 -2.32 20.57
CA GLU A 122 -22.72 -2.86 19.74
C GLU A 122 -22.16 -1.86 18.71
N LEU A 123 -22.94 -0.85 18.33
CA LEU A 123 -22.57 0.18 17.35
C LEU A 123 -22.25 1.53 18.02
N GLN A 124 -22.30 1.60 19.35
CA GLN A 124 -21.92 2.80 20.08
C GLN A 124 -20.40 2.92 20.18
N GLY A 125 -19.90 4.16 20.27
CA GLY A 125 -18.47 4.43 20.41
C GLY A 125 -17.78 4.71 19.07
N VAL A 126 -16.46 4.56 19.07
CA VAL A 126 -15.60 4.78 17.90
C VAL A 126 -14.84 3.51 17.59
N ALA A 127 -14.77 3.14 16.31
CA ALA A 127 -13.96 2.03 15.84
C ALA A 127 -13.05 2.44 14.68
N TYR A 128 -11.91 1.77 14.57
CA TYR A 128 -10.97 1.91 13.45
C TYR A 128 -10.20 0.60 13.24
N ILE A 129 -9.62 0.45 12.06
CA ILE A 129 -8.73 -0.67 11.74
C ILE A 129 -7.30 -0.22 11.95
N MET A 130 -6.56 -0.96 12.78
CA MET A 130 -5.13 -0.79 12.97
C MET A 130 -4.40 -1.75 12.02
N VAL A 131 -3.38 -1.26 11.31
CA VAL A 131 -2.55 -2.08 10.42
C VAL A 131 -1.09 -1.87 10.79
N LEU A 132 -0.37 -2.95 11.05
CA LEU A 132 1.02 -2.92 11.48
C LEU A 132 1.82 -3.94 10.67
N CYS A 133 3.04 -3.60 10.28
CA CYS A 133 3.97 -4.57 9.72
C CYS A 133 5.16 -4.72 10.66
N GLN A 134 5.26 -5.87 11.33
CA GLN A 134 6.31 -6.15 12.29
C GLN A 134 7.34 -7.09 11.67
N LYS A 135 8.62 -6.73 11.76
CA LYS A 135 9.72 -7.67 11.49
C LYS A 135 9.83 -8.58 12.71
N ASP A 136 9.93 -9.90 12.51
CA ASP A 136 10.12 -10.89 13.59
C ASP A 136 11.32 -10.44 14.44
N GLN A 137 11.02 -9.82 15.57
CA GLN A 137 11.91 -9.74 16.73
C GLN A 137 11.60 -11.00 17.55
N GLU A 138 12.57 -11.50 18.32
CA GLU A 138 12.59 -12.81 18.97
C GLU A 138 11.40 -13.14 19.92
N ASP A 139 10.42 -12.25 20.05
CA ASP A 139 9.17 -12.48 20.78
C ASP A 139 8.08 -13.08 19.86
N LEU A 140 8.29 -14.32 19.43
CA LEU A 140 7.29 -15.14 18.73
C LEU A 140 6.00 -15.40 19.54
N CYS A 141 5.90 -14.93 20.78
CA CYS A 141 4.82 -15.27 21.72
C CYS A 141 4.41 -14.15 22.70
N SER A 142 4.81 -12.88 22.52
CA SER A 142 4.24 -11.79 23.32
C SER A 142 3.12 -11.09 22.55
N ALA A 143 1.94 -11.72 22.52
CA ALA A 143 0.71 -10.99 22.24
C ALA A 143 0.49 -10.00 23.40
N SER A 144 1.23 -8.89 23.40
CA SER A 144 1.00 -7.82 24.34
C SER A 144 -0.34 -7.17 23.96
N ILE A 145 -1.36 -7.51 24.74
CA ILE A 145 -2.75 -7.00 24.66
C ILE A 145 -2.84 -5.47 24.85
N ASN A 146 -1.70 -4.76 24.91
CA ASN A 146 -1.57 -3.36 25.29
C ASN A 146 -1.29 -2.40 24.12
N LEU A 147 -1.29 -2.84 22.86
CA LEU A 147 -1.09 -1.96 21.70
C LEU A 147 -2.28 -1.03 21.37
N LEU A 148 -3.40 -1.13 22.11
CA LEU A 148 -4.64 -0.35 21.88
C LEU A 148 -4.58 1.09 22.43
N GLY A 149 -3.38 1.69 22.51
CA GLY A 149 -3.12 2.96 23.20
C GLY A 149 -3.50 4.25 22.47
N SER A 150 -3.97 4.22 21.22
CA SER A 150 -4.51 5.41 20.58
C SER A 150 -5.99 5.56 20.94
N SER A 151 -6.25 6.34 21.99
CA SER A 151 -7.60 6.80 22.30
C SER A 151 -8.05 7.76 21.19
N PRO A 152 -9.06 7.41 20.36
CA PRO A 152 -9.86 8.45 19.73
C PRO A 152 -10.56 9.26 20.83
N SER A 153 -10.96 10.48 20.49
CA SER A 153 -11.80 11.33 21.32
C SER A 153 -12.96 10.54 21.92
N THR A 154 -13.03 10.50 23.26
CA THR A 154 -14.12 9.89 24.02
C THR A 154 -15.48 10.28 23.43
N ALA A 155 -16.34 9.29 23.21
CA ALA A 155 -17.71 9.50 22.74
C ALA A 155 -18.43 10.47 23.69
N ASN A 156 -18.64 11.72 23.25
CA ASN A 156 -19.40 12.68 24.03
C ASN A 156 -20.89 12.25 24.01
N PRO A 157 -21.52 12.06 25.17
CA PRO A 157 -22.95 11.69 25.24
C PRO A 157 -23.86 12.77 24.64
N ASP A 158 -23.37 14.01 24.53
CA ASP A 158 -24.03 15.16 23.93
C ASP A 158 -23.68 15.38 22.44
N MET A 159 -23.20 14.34 21.75
CA MET A 159 -22.96 14.42 20.30
C MET A 159 -24.26 14.67 19.53
N HIS A 160 -24.21 15.62 18.59
CA HIS A 160 -25.28 15.84 17.63
C HIS A 160 -25.59 14.52 16.90
N TRP A 161 -26.89 14.23 16.67
CA TRP A 161 -27.33 12.94 16.15
C TRP A 161 -26.63 12.55 14.84
N GLN A 162 -26.28 13.52 13.99
CA GLN A 162 -25.55 13.27 12.74
C GLN A 162 -24.19 12.60 13.00
N GLN A 163 -23.39 13.16 13.91
CA GLN A 163 -22.07 12.62 14.24
C GLN A 163 -22.19 11.25 14.94
N LYS A 164 -23.25 11.07 15.75
CA LYS A 164 -23.54 9.79 16.40
C LYS A 164 -23.84 8.69 15.38
N LEU A 165 -24.63 9.02 14.35
CA LEU A 165 -24.96 8.08 13.27
C LEU A 165 -23.75 7.81 12.37
N GLU A 166 -22.94 8.82 12.03
CA GLU A 166 -21.69 8.65 11.27
C GLU A 166 -20.70 7.74 12.01
N ALA A 167 -20.51 7.94 13.31
CA ALA A 167 -19.66 7.08 14.14
C ALA A 167 -20.18 5.64 14.17
N ALA A 168 -21.48 5.45 14.39
CA ALA A 168 -22.10 4.12 14.40
C ALA A 168 -22.01 3.41 13.04
N GLN A 169 -22.15 4.17 11.95
CA GLN A 169 -21.98 3.65 10.60
C GLN A 169 -20.53 3.21 10.35
N ASN A 170 -19.55 3.99 10.83
CA ASN A 170 -18.14 3.62 10.75
C ASN A 170 -17.81 2.36 11.57
N VAL A 171 -18.43 2.17 12.75
CA VAL A 171 -18.31 0.93 13.53
C VAL A 171 -18.79 -0.27 12.72
N LEU A 172 -19.93 -0.14 12.03
CA LEU A 172 -20.46 -1.20 11.18
C LEU A 172 -19.53 -1.50 9.99
N PHE A 173 -18.95 -0.47 9.37
CA PHE A 173 -17.96 -0.62 8.29
C PHE A 173 -16.72 -1.39 8.76
N CYS A 174 -16.13 -1.00 9.89
CA CYS A 174 -14.93 -1.65 10.44
C CYS A 174 -15.21 -3.10 10.84
N LYS A 175 -16.39 -3.38 11.41
CA LYS A 175 -16.82 -4.74 11.74
C LYS A 175 -17.01 -5.61 10.51
N GLU A 176 -17.60 -5.07 9.44
CA GLU A 176 -17.73 -5.77 8.16
C GLU A 176 -16.36 -6.13 7.58
N LEU A 177 -15.46 -5.13 7.50
CA LEU A 177 -14.10 -5.31 7.00
C LEU A 177 -13.35 -6.40 7.77
N PHE A 178 -13.32 -6.28 9.10
CA PHE A 178 -12.62 -7.24 9.95
C PHE A 178 -13.23 -8.65 9.86
N ALA A 179 -14.57 -8.77 9.88
CA ALA A 179 -15.23 -10.06 9.77
C ALA A 179 -14.96 -10.73 8.42
N GLN A 180 -14.90 -9.95 7.33
CA GLN A 180 -14.56 -10.48 6.02
C GLN A 180 -13.10 -10.96 5.98
N LEU A 181 -12.15 -10.14 6.47
CA LEU A 181 -10.73 -10.52 6.53
C LEU A 181 -10.51 -11.75 7.42
N ALA A 182 -11.16 -11.83 8.57
CA ALA A 182 -11.06 -12.98 9.49
C ALA A 182 -11.58 -14.26 8.84
N LYS A 183 -12.69 -14.17 8.10
CA LYS A 183 -13.23 -15.30 7.34
C LYS A 183 -12.26 -15.74 6.25
N GLU A 184 -11.68 -14.79 5.52
CA GLU A 184 -10.70 -15.08 4.45
C GLU A 184 -9.42 -15.70 5.03
N ALA A 185 -8.91 -15.19 6.15
CA ALA A 185 -7.74 -15.72 6.85
C ALA A 185 -7.86 -17.22 7.17
N VAL A 186 -9.04 -17.67 7.60
CA VAL A 186 -9.30 -19.09 7.91
C VAL A 186 -9.46 -19.95 6.65
N GLN A 187 -9.94 -19.36 5.56
CA GLN A 187 -10.22 -20.09 4.30
C GLN A 187 -8.99 -20.22 3.40
N LEU A 188 -8.07 -19.28 3.47
CA LEU A 188 -6.86 -19.27 2.64
C LEU A 188 -5.86 -20.33 3.09
N GLN A 189 -5.33 -21.08 2.12
CA GLN A 189 -4.27 -22.06 2.34
C GLN A 189 -2.92 -21.43 1.98
N ALA A 190 -2.28 -20.81 2.97
CA ALA A 190 -0.92 -20.29 2.85
C ALA A 190 0.11 -21.30 3.41
N PRO A 191 1.38 -21.27 2.94
CA PRO A 191 2.45 -22.12 3.49
C PRO A 191 2.64 -21.95 5.00
N ILE A 192 2.47 -20.71 5.48
CA ILE A 192 2.35 -20.38 6.90
C ILE A 192 0.90 -19.95 7.13
N PRO A 193 0.13 -20.65 8.00
CA PRO A 193 -1.28 -20.33 8.22
C PRO A 193 -1.45 -18.93 8.79
N HIS A 194 -2.48 -18.21 8.33
CA HIS A 194 -2.90 -16.97 8.96
C HIS A 194 -3.53 -17.27 10.33
N MET A 195 -3.26 -16.42 11.31
CA MET A 195 -3.80 -16.58 12.67
C MET A 195 -4.84 -15.50 12.94
N VAL A 196 -5.95 -15.88 13.58
CA VAL A 196 -6.99 -14.95 14.02
C VAL A 196 -7.16 -15.12 15.53
N VAL A 197 -6.82 -14.08 16.30
CA VAL A 197 -6.89 -14.09 17.76
C VAL A 197 -7.69 -12.89 18.22
N GLY A 198 -8.94 -13.13 18.62
CA GLY A 198 -9.86 -12.08 19.06
C GLY A 198 -10.07 -11.01 17.99
N ASN A 199 -9.65 -9.78 18.28
CA ASN A 199 -9.76 -8.63 17.39
C ASN A 199 -8.49 -8.42 16.53
N GLN A 200 -7.63 -9.42 16.37
CA GLN A 200 -6.41 -9.32 15.57
C GLN A 200 -6.27 -10.47 14.58
N ILE A 201 -5.75 -10.15 13.39
CA ILE A 201 -5.42 -11.07 12.32
C ILE A 201 -3.93 -10.91 12.03
N MET A 202 -3.18 -12.01 12.02
CA MET A 202 -1.76 -12.05 11.70
C MET A 202 -1.54 -12.86 10.44
N ALA A 203 -0.84 -12.29 9.46
CA ALA A 203 -0.51 -12.92 8.20
C ALA A 203 0.96 -12.71 7.83
N THR A 204 1.65 -13.75 7.37
CA THR A 204 3.04 -13.63 6.94
C THR A 204 3.14 -12.99 5.55
N VAL A 205 3.90 -11.89 5.45
CA VAL A 205 4.11 -11.13 4.22
C VAL A 205 5.35 -11.66 3.48
N LEU A 206 6.48 -11.67 4.17
CA LEU A 206 7.78 -12.19 3.73
C LEU A 206 8.41 -12.97 4.89
N PRO A 207 9.42 -13.81 4.67
CA PRO A 207 10.14 -14.45 5.77
C PRO A 207 10.64 -13.41 6.78
N GLY A 208 10.27 -13.58 8.05
CA GLY A 208 10.60 -12.63 9.12
C GLY A 208 9.80 -11.33 9.13
N ILE A 209 8.69 -11.22 8.38
CA ILE A 209 7.79 -10.04 8.39
C ILE A 209 6.34 -10.48 8.47
N GLN A 210 5.63 -10.00 9.49
CA GLN A 210 4.22 -10.26 9.74
C GLN A 210 3.40 -8.98 9.56
N LEU A 211 2.25 -9.12 8.90
CA LEU A 211 1.19 -8.14 8.82
C LEU A 211 0.18 -8.42 9.93
N ILE A 212 -0.08 -7.43 10.77
CA ILE A 212 -1.04 -7.49 11.87
C ILE A 212 -2.17 -6.50 11.56
N ILE A 213 -3.40 -7.00 11.52
CA ILE A 213 -4.61 -6.20 11.30
C ILE A 213 -5.48 -6.31 12.55
N GLY A 214 -5.69 -5.20 13.25
CA GLY A 214 -6.45 -5.13 14.49
C GLY A 214 -7.75 -4.33 14.36
N LEU A 215 -8.86 -4.84 14.91
CA LEU A 215 -10.09 -4.05 15.11
C LEU A 215 -10.06 -3.38 16.48
N CYS A 216 -10.00 -2.05 16.49
CA CYS A 216 -10.04 -1.27 17.71
C CYS A 216 -11.45 -0.70 17.89
N HIS A 217 -12.10 -0.98 19.00
CA HIS A 217 -13.43 -0.47 19.33
C HIS A 217 -13.43 0.08 20.75
N SER A 218 -13.62 1.39 20.89
CA SER A 218 -13.79 2.06 22.18
C SER A 218 -15.24 2.48 22.35
N ALA A 219 -15.98 1.75 23.18
CA ALA A 219 -17.24 2.21 23.74
C ALA A 219 -16.92 3.00 25.03
N GLY A 220 -17.55 4.16 25.25
CA GLY A 220 -17.25 5.08 26.36
C GLY A 220 -17.45 4.55 27.79
N SER A 221 -17.48 3.24 28.00
CA SER A 221 -17.65 2.54 29.28
C SER A 221 -16.36 2.00 29.90
N ASP A 222 -15.20 2.17 29.28
CA ASP A 222 -13.93 1.74 29.89
C ASP A 222 -13.51 2.70 31.02
N LYS A 223 -14.09 2.48 32.21
CA LYS A 223 -13.51 2.95 33.46
C LYS A 223 -12.08 2.44 33.53
N LYS A 224 -11.11 3.36 33.40
CA LYS A 224 -9.67 3.13 33.59
C LYS A 224 -9.42 2.14 34.73
N ASN A 225 -9.01 0.91 34.38
CA ASN A 225 -8.27 0.06 35.30
C ASN A 225 -6.89 0.71 35.47
N LYS A 226 -6.77 1.56 36.50
CA LYS A 226 -5.49 2.02 37.04
C LYS A 226 -4.93 0.88 37.88
N ASP A 227 -4.24 -0.07 37.26
CA ASP A 227 -3.29 -0.93 37.96
C ASP A 227 -1.91 -0.80 37.29
N GLY A 228 -1.11 0.10 37.87
CA GLY A 228 0.20 -0.25 38.42
C GLY A 228 1.26 -0.94 37.56
N SER A 229 1.29 -0.79 36.23
CA SER A 229 2.50 -1.11 35.47
C SER A 229 2.95 0.08 34.61
N THR A 230 4.18 0.51 34.82
CA THR A 230 4.91 1.45 33.98
C THR A 230 5.06 0.87 32.58
N SER A 231 4.04 1.00 31.74
CA SER A 231 4.13 0.66 30.33
C SER A 231 4.64 1.89 29.57
N SER A 232 5.88 1.81 29.11
CA SER A 232 6.41 2.66 28.03
C SER A 232 5.36 2.79 26.93
N LEU A 233 5.07 4.03 26.52
CA LEU A 233 4.25 4.28 25.34
C LEU A 233 4.81 3.45 24.17
N PRO A 234 4.02 2.59 23.49
CA PRO A 234 4.41 2.19 22.15
C PRO A 234 4.43 3.48 21.31
N PRO A 235 5.45 3.66 20.46
CA PRO A 235 5.61 4.90 19.73
C PRO A 235 4.39 5.10 18.82
N LYS A 236 3.94 6.35 18.70
CA LYS A 236 2.85 6.81 17.82
C LYS A 236 3.12 6.53 16.31
N SER A 237 4.07 5.66 15.97
CA SER A 237 4.69 5.53 14.65
C SER A 237 4.49 4.18 13.96
N GLU A 238 3.80 3.21 14.55
CA GLU A 238 3.73 1.86 13.96
C GLU A 238 2.51 1.61 13.07
N HIS A 239 1.46 2.43 13.19
CA HIS A 239 0.24 2.27 12.38
C HIS A 239 0.43 2.75 10.94
N ASP A 240 0.21 1.85 9.99
CA ASP A 240 0.30 2.14 8.56
C ASP A 240 -1.04 2.65 8.01
N HIS A 241 -1.17 3.98 7.96
CA HIS A 241 -2.33 4.66 7.39
C HIS A 241 -2.53 4.40 5.89
N VAL A 242 -1.48 4.03 5.15
CA VAL A 242 -1.60 3.79 3.70
C VAL A 242 -2.28 2.43 3.47
N LEU A 243 -1.85 1.40 4.20
CA LEU A 243 -2.47 0.07 4.13
C LEU A 243 -3.88 0.08 4.71
N GLU A 244 -4.13 0.81 5.80
CA GLU A 244 -5.50 1.04 6.31
C GLU A 244 -6.40 1.66 5.24
N HIS A 245 -5.93 2.73 4.59
CA HIS A 245 -6.69 3.38 3.54
C HIS A 245 -6.96 2.44 2.36
N SER A 246 -5.96 1.64 1.97
CA SER A 246 -6.11 0.64 0.93
C SER A 246 -7.18 -0.40 1.28
N LEU A 247 -7.17 -0.96 2.50
CA LEU A 247 -8.22 -1.88 2.96
C LEU A 247 -9.62 -1.27 2.85
N HIS A 248 -9.76 0.00 3.23
CA HIS A 248 -11.03 0.72 3.08
C HIS A 248 -11.44 0.87 1.61
N GLN A 249 -10.50 1.12 0.69
CA GLN A 249 -10.79 1.17 -0.74
C GLN A 249 -11.18 -0.21 -1.29
N LEU A 250 -10.48 -1.27 -0.90
CA LEU A 250 -10.75 -2.63 -1.35
C LEU A 250 -12.16 -3.11 -0.94
N LEU A 251 -12.60 -2.82 0.30
CA LEU A 251 -13.98 -3.15 0.70
C LEU A 251 -15.02 -2.36 -0.09
N ARG A 252 -14.77 -1.07 -0.36
CA ARG A 252 -15.65 -0.27 -1.21
C ARG A 252 -15.70 -0.79 -2.64
N GLU A 253 -14.60 -1.30 -3.16
CA GLU A 253 -14.56 -1.96 -4.47
C GLU A 253 -15.40 -3.25 -4.48
N VAL A 254 -15.35 -4.03 -3.39
CA VAL A 254 -16.23 -5.20 -3.21
C VAL A 254 -17.70 -4.80 -3.20
N HIS A 255 -18.06 -3.73 -2.49
CA HIS A 255 -19.42 -3.16 -2.48
C HIS A 255 -19.84 -2.76 -3.90
N HIS A 256 -18.98 -2.03 -4.60
CA HIS A 256 -19.21 -1.61 -5.99
C HIS A 256 -19.40 -2.81 -6.93
N LYS A 257 -18.54 -3.84 -6.86
CA LYS A 257 -18.65 -5.08 -7.66
C LYS A 257 -19.92 -5.87 -7.34
N ASN A 258 -20.42 -5.80 -6.11
CA ASN A 258 -21.66 -6.48 -5.72
C ASN A 258 -22.91 -5.80 -6.31
N THR A 259 -22.87 -4.49 -6.54
CA THR A 259 -23.98 -3.72 -7.15
C THR A 259 -23.87 -3.65 -8.67
N HIS A 260 -22.65 -3.59 -9.21
CA HIS A 260 -22.37 -3.43 -10.63
C HIS A 260 -21.88 -4.75 -11.21
N HIS A 261 -22.79 -5.71 -11.36
CA HIS A 261 -22.48 -6.95 -12.06
C HIS A 261 -22.26 -6.66 -13.56
N PRO A 262 -21.20 -7.21 -14.19
CA PRO A 262 -21.01 -7.06 -15.62
C PRO A 262 -22.23 -7.65 -16.35
N PHE A 263 -22.69 -6.96 -17.39
CA PHE A 263 -23.79 -7.44 -18.21
C PHE A 263 -23.43 -8.81 -18.82
N PRO A 264 -24.40 -9.71 -19.01
CA PRO A 264 -24.14 -10.95 -19.72
C PRO A 264 -23.57 -10.64 -21.11
N HIS A 265 -22.56 -11.40 -21.54
CA HIS A 265 -22.03 -11.35 -22.90
C HIS A 265 -22.44 -12.63 -23.64
N PRO A 266 -23.05 -12.55 -24.84
CA PRO A 266 -23.55 -11.33 -25.50
C PRO A 266 -24.65 -10.64 -24.68
N SER A 267 -24.85 -9.33 -24.89
CA SER A 267 -25.82 -8.48 -24.17
C SER A 267 -27.28 -8.95 -24.29
N SER A 268 -27.57 -9.88 -25.20
CA SER A 268 -28.85 -10.57 -25.38
C SER A 268 -28.99 -11.87 -24.57
N GLY A 269 -27.96 -12.25 -23.80
CA GLY A 269 -28.02 -13.40 -22.91
C GLY A 269 -29.05 -13.19 -21.80
N PRO A 270 -29.68 -14.26 -21.29
CA PRO A 270 -30.65 -14.14 -20.20
C PRO A 270 -30.02 -13.40 -19.02
N ILE A 271 -30.80 -12.60 -18.28
CA ILE A 271 -30.35 -12.01 -17.03
C ILE A 271 -30.37 -13.13 -15.98
N GLY A 272 -29.22 -13.45 -15.38
CA GLY A 272 -29.06 -14.55 -14.43
C GLY A 272 -28.06 -15.69 -14.71
N PRO A 273 -27.21 -15.70 -15.77
CA PRO A 273 -26.15 -16.70 -15.86
C PRO A 273 -25.18 -16.55 -14.68
N SER A 274 -24.67 -17.68 -14.19
CA SER A 274 -23.58 -17.71 -13.21
C SER A 274 -22.41 -16.84 -13.70
N LYS A 275 -21.68 -16.16 -12.79
CA LYS A 275 -20.47 -15.36 -13.11
C LYS A 275 -19.56 -16.00 -14.18
N ARG A 276 -19.38 -17.33 -14.13
CA ARG A 276 -18.59 -18.13 -15.09
C ARG A 276 -19.05 -18.03 -16.55
N ARG A 277 -20.36 -17.87 -16.79
CA ARG A 277 -20.95 -17.85 -18.13
C ARG A 277 -21.01 -16.43 -18.72
N CYS A 278 -20.87 -15.38 -17.89
CA CYS A 278 -20.72 -13.99 -18.35
C CYS A 278 -19.32 -13.68 -18.90
N ILE A 279 -18.30 -14.47 -18.51
CA ILE A 279 -16.89 -14.28 -18.89
C ILE A 279 -16.57 -14.92 -20.26
N ALA A 280 -17.40 -15.86 -20.73
CA ALA A 280 -17.34 -16.44 -22.06
C ALA A 280 -17.84 -15.43 -23.11
N GLY A 281 -17.12 -14.33 -23.27
CA GLY A 281 -17.38 -13.30 -24.26
C GLY A 281 -16.90 -13.69 -25.66
N PRO A 282 -17.13 -12.82 -26.66
CA PRO A 282 -16.74 -13.05 -28.06
C PRO A 282 -15.22 -13.04 -28.31
N THR A 283 -14.41 -12.80 -27.27
CA THR A 283 -12.94 -12.75 -27.34
C THR A 283 -12.28 -14.12 -27.48
N GLY A 284 -13.06 -15.22 -27.43
CA GLY A 284 -12.53 -16.57 -27.65
C GLY A 284 -11.47 -16.99 -26.61
N ALA A 285 -11.60 -16.50 -25.38
CA ALA A 285 -10.69 -16.83 -24.28
C ALA A 285 -10.59 -18.35 -24.12
N ASP A 286 -9.37 -18.86 -24.00
CA ASP A 286 -9.15 -20.29 -23.90
C ASP A 286 -9.65 -20.83 -22.53
N ARG A 287 -9.72 -22.16 -22.39
CA ARG A 287 -10.17 -22.78 -21.14
C ARG A 287 -9.29 -22.38 -19.95
N TYR A 288 -8.00 -22.13 -20.16
CA TYR A 288 -7.05 -21.79 -19.11
C TYR A 288 -7.29 -20.35 -18.61
N GLU A 289 -7.40 -19.39 -19.52
CA GLU A 289 -7.74 -17.99 -19.27
C GLU A 289 -9.10 -17.88 -18.55
N LEU A 290 -10.12 -18.64 -18.97
CA LEU A 290 -11.42 -18.66 -18.29
C LEU A 290 -11.32 -19.22 -16.85
N LEU A 291 -10.44 -20.19 -16.62
CA LEU A 291 -10.17 -20.70 -15.27
C LEU A 291 -9.42 -19.69 -14.42
N GLU A 292 -8.47 -18.94 -14.97
CA GLU A 292 -7.78 -17.85 -14.28
C GLU A 292 -8.72 -16.69 -13.97
N LEU A 293 -9.58 -16.27 -14.91
CA LEU A 293 -10.59 -15.24 -14.70
C LEU A 293 -11.65 -15.64 -13.66
N THR A 294 -11.77 -16.93 -13.36
CA THR A 294 -12.65 -17.43 -12.30
C THR A 294 -11.98 -17.35 -10.91
N LYS A 295 -10.64 -17.23 -10.84
CA LYS A 295 -9.93 -17.01 -9.57
C LYS A 295 -10.17 -15.57 -9.14
N SER A 296 -10.99 -15.38 -8.11
CA SER A 296 -11.13 -14.09 -7.45
C SER A 296 -10.17 -14.03 -6.28
N GLU A 297 -9.26 -13.06 -6.31
CA GLU A 297 -8.44 -12.72 -5.16
C GLU A 297 -9.32 -12.18 -4.02
N THR A 298 -9.04 -12.65 -2.82
CA THR A 298 -9.66 -12.18 -1.59
C THR A 298 -9.11 -10.82 -1.15
N LEU A 299 -9.78 -10.12 -0.23
CA LEU A 299 -9.28 -8.85 0.29
C LEU A 299 -7.94 -9.06 1.02
N LEU A 300 -7.84 -10.15 1.79
CA LEU A 300 -6.64 -10.49 2.53
C LEU A 300 -5.46 -10.82 1.61
N GLU A 301 -5.67 -11.54 0.51
CA GLU A 301 -4.61 -11.76 -0.49
C GLU A 301 -4.13 -10.44 -1.10
N GLN A 302 -5.07 -9.58 -1.51
CA GLN A 302 -4.73 -8.30 -2.14
C GLN A 302 -3.91 -7.39 -1.20
N ILE A 303 -4.27 -7.30 0.08
CA ILE A 303 -3.50 -6.49 1.03
C ILE A 303 -2.13 -7.10 1.34
N ILE A 304 -2.03 -8.44 1.41
CA ILE A 304 -0.74 -9.12 1.58
C ILE A 304 0.17 -8.84 0.38
N GLU A 305 -0.36 -8.88 -0.85
CA GLU A 305 0.41 -8.60 -2.05
C GLU A 305 0.88 -7.13 -2.14
N GLN A 306 0.03 -6.20 -1.72
CA GLN A 306 0.41 -4.79 -1.61
C GLN A 306 1.50 -4.57 -0.56
N ALA A 307 1.38 -5.19 0.61
CA ALA A 307 2.41 -5.12 1.65
C ALA A 307 3.74 -5.75 1.17
N GLN A 308 3.67 -6.89 0.49
CA GLN A 308 4.82 -7.55 -0.13
C GLN A 308 5.52 -6.64 -1.14
N HIS A 309 4.76 -6.03 -2.05
CA HIS A 309 5.28 -5.10 -3.04
C HIS A 309 5.92 -3.87 -2.40
N PHE A 310 5.30 -3.31 -1.36
CA PHE A 310 5.84 -2.19 -0.60
C PHE A 310 7.22 -2.52 0.00
N PHE A 311 7.36 -3.67 0.66
CA PHE A 311 8.66 -4.10 1.20
C PHE A 311 9.68 -4.42 0.12
N MET A 312 9.27 -5.05 -0.98
CA MET A 312 10.16 -5.31 -2.12
C MET A 312 10.70 -4.02 -2.72
N ARG A 313 9.85 -2.99 -2.83
CA ARG A 313 10.25 -1.66 -3.30
C ARG A 313 11.25 -1.01 -2.34
N LEU A 314 10.97 -0.99 -1.04
CA LEU A 314 11.88 -0.42 -0.03
C LEU A 314 13.24 -1.12 -0.02
N ARG A 315 13.25 -2.46 -0.09
CA ARG A 315 14.48 -3.24 -0.16
C ARG A 315 15.27 -2.92 -1.44
N ALA A 316 14.60 -2.85 -2.58
CA ALA A 316 15.25 -2.50 -3.84
C ALA A 316 15.83 -1.07 -3.83
N GLU A 317 15.09 -0.10 -3.30
CA GLU A 317 15.55 1.27 -3.11
C GLU A 317 16.79 1.33 -2.21
N TYR A 318 16.74 0.66 -1.05
CA TYR A 318 17.88 0.59 -0.14
C TYR A 318 19.12 -0.01 -0.79
N VAL A 319 18.98 -1.10 -1.55
CA VAL A 319 20.09 -1.74 -2.28
C VAL A 319 20.67 -0.77 -3.31
N LEU A 320 19.82 -0.14 -4.13
CA LEU A 320 20.27 0.77 -5.19
C LEU A 320 20.98 2.00 -4.62
N ASP A 321 20.44 2.61 -3.55
CA ASP A 321 21.06 3.74 -2.87
C ASP A 321 22.39 3.38 -2.20
N THR A 322 22.47 2.17 -1.63
CA THR A 322 23.70 1.68 -1.02
C THR A 322 24.78 1.49 -2.08
N ILE A 323 24.46 0.84 -3.20
CA ILE A 323 25.43 0.65 -4.30
C ILE A 323 25.84 1.99 -4.91
N ALA A 324 24.90 2.93 -5.10
CA ALA A 324 25.21 4.26 -5.61
C ALA A 324 26.15 5.07 -4.68
N LYS A 325 26.15 4.78 -3.37
CA LYS A 325 27.10 5.35 -2.39
C LYS A 325 28.44 4.61 -2.38
N GLU A 326 28.42 3.28 -2.49
CA GLU A 326 29.63 2.43 -2.49
C GLU A 326 30.47 2.64 -3.75
N VAL A 327 29.83 2.73 -4.92
CA VAL A 327 30.49 2.78 -6.23
C VAL A 327 30.56 4.23 -6.73
N LYS A 328 31.77 4.80 -6.72
CA LYS A 328 32.02 6.17 -7.22
C LYS A 328 32.23 6.24 -8.74
N ASP A 329 32.72 5.15 -9.33
CA ASP A 329 32.99 5.02 -10.75
C ASP A 329 32.70 3.57 -11.18
N PRO A 330 31.75 3.32 -12.10
CA PRO A 330 30.92 4.27 -12.85
C PRO A 330 29.77 4.87 -12.01
N LEU A 331 29.19 5.98 -12.48
CA LEU A 331 28.02 6.61 -11.88
C LEU A 331 26.75 5.79 -12.15
N ILE A 332 25.95 5.57 -11.11
CA ILE A 332 24.71 4.81 -11.17
C ILE A 332 23.54 5.76 -10.93
N ILE A 333 22.66 5.86 -11.92
CA ILE A 333 21.46 6.72 -11.86
C ILE A 333 20.22 5.84 -11.91
N SER A 334 19.47 5.80 -10.81
CA SER A 334 18.17 5.14 -10.70
C SER A 334 17.03 6.14 -10.88
N HIS A 335 16.11 5.84 -11.79
CA HIS A 335 14.91 6.63 -12.02
C HIS A 335 13.67 5.76 -11.82
N TRP A 336 12.92 6.03 -10.74
CA TRP A 336 11.64 5.39 -10.46
C TRP A 336 10.56 5.94 -11.39
N ASN A 337 9.77 5.05 -11.98
CA ASN A 337 8.64 5.48 -12.78
C ASN A 337 7.51 6.04 -11.89
N ALA A 338 6.82 7.07 -12.36
CA ALA A 338 5.66 7.63 -11.68
C ALA A 338 4.40 6.75 -11.85
N LEU A 339 4.32 6.01 -12.96
CA LEU A 339 3.20 5.09 -13.23
C LEU A 339 3.45 3.76 -12.51
N ASN A 340 2.85 3.62 -11.32
CA ASN A 340 2.92 2.43 -10.49
C ASN A 340 1.53 1.87 -10.20
N SER A 341 1.45 0.56 -10.11
CA SER A 341 0.32 -0.18 -9.55
C SER A 341 0.59 -0.44 -8.06
N PRO A 342 -0.44 -0.64 -7.21
CA PRO A 342 -0.26 -1.10 -5.83
C PRO A 342 0.54 -2.40 -5.67
N THR A 343 0.68 -3.19 -6.75
CA THR A 343 1.39 -4.48 -6.75
C THR A 343 2.59 -4.53 -7.70
N GLN A 344 2.81 -3.47 -8.49
CA GLN A 344 3.89 -3.44 -9.48
C GLN A 344 4.46 -2.03 -9.64
N SER A 345 5.79 -1.93 -9.63
CA SER A 345 6.50 -0.69 -9.92
C SER A 345 7.70 -0.98 -10.80
N CYS A 346 8.28 0.05 -11.41
CA CYS A 346 9.50 -0.12 -12.19
C CYS A 346 10.51 1.00 -11.95
N VAL A 347 11.78 0.61 -12.02
CA VAL A 347 12.94 1.50 -11.92
C VAL A 347 13.83 1.29 -13.13
N LYS A 348 14.21 2.39 -13.78
CA LYS A 348 15.18 2.41 -14.87
C LYS A 348 16.54 2.79 -14.30
N ILE A 349 17.53 1.93 -14.49
CA ILE A 349 18.90 2.16 -14.03
C ILE A 349 19.77 2.47 -15.23
N ASN A 350 20.62 3.47 -15.08
CA ASN A 350 21.61 3.87 -16.08
C ASN A 350 22.98 3.91 -15.43
N ILE A 351 23.93 3.22 -16.04
CA ILE A 351 25.32 3.19 -15.63
C ILE A 351 26.13 3.98 -16.67
N LEU A 352 26.88 4.96 -16.17
CA LEU A 352 27.55 6.00 -16.95
C LEU A 352 28.91 6.31 -16.36
N THR A 353 29.94 6.50 -17.20
CA THR A 353 31.24 6.98 -16.74
C THR A 353 31.34 8.49 -16.99
N SER A 354 31.61 9.25 -15.93
CA SER A 354 31.66 10.73 -15.97
C SER A 354 32.59 11.23 -17.09
N GLY A 355 32.07 12.09 -17.97
CA GLY A 355 32.82 12.64 -19.11
C GLY A 355 32.88 11.74 -20.35
N TYR A 356 32.34 10.51 -20.29
CA TYR A 356 32.28 9.56 -21.41
C TYR A 356 30.84 9.13 -21.73
N ASP A 357 29.84 9.92 -21.33
CA ASP A 357 28.41 9.60 -21.51
C ASP A 357 28.01 9.42 -22.98
N SER A 358 28.68 10.11 -23.90
CA SER A 358 28.50 9.99 -25.35
C SER A 358 29.11 8.72 -25.93
N VAL A 359 30.12 8.14 -25.28
CA VAL A 359 30.84 6.96 -25.75
C VAL A 359 30.02 5.71 -25.47
N PHE A 360 29.55 5.54 -24.23
CA PHE A 360 28.79 4.36 -23.85
C PHE A 360 27.92 4.55 -22.60
N ARG A 361 26.72 3.99 -22.64
CA ARG A 361 25.76 3.94 -21.52
C ARG A 361 25.18 2.55 -21.40
N THR A 362 25.18 1.96 -20.21
CA THR A 362 24.41 0.73 -19.95
C THR A 362 23.07 1.11 -19.34
N SER A 363 21.97 0.55 -19.85
CA SER A 363 20.63 0.77 -19.30
C SER A 363 19.95 -0.56 -19.05
N LEU A 364 19.29 -0.68 -17.90
CA LEU A 364 18.49 -1.83 -17.53
C LEU A 364 17.22 -1.36 -16.80
N VAL A 365 16.17 -2.17 -16.87
CA VAL A 365 14.88 -1.87 -16.24
C VAL A 365 14.54 -2.99 -15.26
N ILE A 366 14.23 -2.62 -14.03
CA ILE A 366 13.81 -3.58 -13.00
C ILE A 366 12.33 -3.35 -12.74
N HIS A 367 11.55 -4.40 -12.91
CA HIS A 367 10.18 -4.47 -12.48
C HIS A 367 10.14 -5.11 -11.09
N VAL A 368 9.59 -4.37 -10.14
CA VAL A 368 9.38 -4.83 -8.77
C VAL A 368 7.95 -5.34 -8.70
N SER A 369 7.78 -6.63 -8.41
CA SER A 369 6.49 -7.27 -8.15
C SER A 369 6.38 -7.66 -6.68
N SER A 370 5.24 -8.24 -6.26
CA SER A 370 5.00 -8.63 -4.87
C SER A 370 6.07 -9.60 -4.31
N LYS A 371 6.42 -10.67 -5.04
CA LYS A 371 7.32 -11.74 -4.54
C LYS A 371 8.63 -11.91 -5.31
N SER A 372 8.85 -11.10 -6.34
CA SER A 372 9.97 -11.28 -7.26
C SER A 372 10.36 -9.97 -7.91
N LEU A 373 11.62 -9.90 -8.37
CA LEU A 373 12.09 -8.84 -9.25
C LEU A 373 12.29 -9.41 -10.64
N LYS A 374 11.98 -8.62 -11.67
CA LYS A 374 12.28 -8.96 -13.06
C LYS A 374 13.18 -7.88 -13.63
N CYS A 375 14.43 -8.23 -13.92
CA CYS A 375 15.38 -7.35 -14.56
C CYS A 375 15.40 -7.60 -16.07
N VAL A 376 15.31 -6.52 -16.85
CA VAL A 376 15.44 -6.51 -18.31
C VAL A 376 16.71 -5.75 -18.65
N CYS A 377 17.72 -6.47 -19.12
CA CYS A 377 19.02 -5.93 -19.50
C CYS A 377 18.98 -5.30 -20.90
N ARG A 378 20.00 -4.50 -21.24
CA ARG A 378 20.10 -3.81 -22.54
C ARG A 378 20.09 -4.76 -23.75
N ASP A 379 20.62 -5.96 -23.56
CA ASP A 379 20.72 -7.01 -24.58
C ASP A 379 19.41 -7.82 -24.75
N GLY A 380 18.34 -7.44 -24.04
CA GLY A 380 17.06 -8.12 -24.07
C GLY A 380 16.99 -9.35 -23.17
N ARG A 381 18.06 -9.71 -22.45
CA ARG A 381 18.01 -10.79 -21.45
C ARG A 381 17.09 -10.39 -20.30
N VAL A 382 16.21 -11.33 -19.94
CA VAL A 382 15.27 -11.18 -18.84
C VAL A 382 15.68 -12.11 -17.71
N MET A 383 16.06 -11.52 -16.57
CA MET A 383 16.44 -12.24 -15.37
C MET A 383 15.32 -12.12 -14.33
N LYS A 384 14.88 -13.24 -13.79
CA LYS A 384 13.92 -13.28 -12.67
C LYS A 384 14.70 -13.53 -11.39
N LEU A 385 14.59 -12.61 -10.44
CA LEU A 385 15.22 -12.68 -9.13
C LEU A 385 14.15 -12.95 -8.07
N SER A 386 14.58 -13.55 -6.96
CA SER A 386 13.74 -13.81 -5.80
C SER A 386 13.47 -12.53 -4.99
N TYR A 387 12.93 -12.70 -3.78
CA TYR A 387 12.73 -11.61 -2.81
C TYR A 387 14.01 -11.21 -2.06
N GLU A 388 15.12 -11.90 -2.30
CA GLU A 388 16.38 -11.70 -1.60
C GLU A 388 17.13 -10.48 -2.14
N PRO A 389 17.45 -9.47 -1.31
CA PRO A 389 18.13 -8.25 -1.76
C PRO A 389 19.55 -8.51 -2.29
N GLN A 390 20.20 -9.58 -1.84
CA GLN A 390 21.54 -9.94 -2.28
C GLN A 390 21.59 -10.26 -3.78
N GLU A 391 20.59 -10.94 -4.33
CA GLU A 391 20.54 -11.27 -5.76
C GLU A 391 20.50 -10.01 -6.64
N LEU A 392 19.75 -8.98 -6.21
CA LEU A 392 19.72 -7.70 -6.88
C LEU A 392 21.09 -7.01 -6.80
N ARG A 393 21.72 -7.03 -5.63
CA ARG A 393 23.04 -6.44 -5.42
C ARG A 393 24.07 -7.07 -6.37
N ASP A 394 24.15 -8.39 -6.39
CA ASP A 394 25.12 -9.13 -7.21
C ASP A 394 24.89 -8.91 -8.70
N LEU A 395 23.62 -8.85 -9.14
CA LEU A 395 23.28 -8.52 -10.53
C LEU A 395 23.77 -7.12 -10.91
N ILE A 396 23.55 -6.11 -10.06
CA ILE A 396 23.99 -4.75 -10.37
C ILE A 396 25.51 -4.65 -10.40
N PHE A 397 26.23 -5.30 -9.48
CA PHE A 397 27.69 -5.38 -9.55
C PHE A 397 28.17 -6.03 -10.85
N CYS A 398 27.59 -7.15 -11.26
CA CYS A 398 27.91 -7.77 -12.55
C CYS A 398 27.74 -6.78 -13.73
N GLN A 399 26.65 -6.01 -13.74
CA GLN A 399 26.37 -5.03 -14.79
C GLN A 399 27.36 -3.85 -14.77
N ILE A 400 27.82 -3.44 -13.60
CA ILE A 400 28.85 -2.38 -13.44
C ILE A 400 30.18 -2.82 -14.06
N TYR A 401 30.65 -4.03 -13.75
CA TYR A 401 31.93 -4.50 -14.25
C TYR A 401 31.89 -4.82 -15.75
N GLN A 402 30.77 -5.33 -16.24
CA GLN A 402 30.52 -5.48 -17.68
C GLN A 402 30.46 -4.13 -18.41
N HIS A 403 29.91 -3.09 -17.76
CA HIS A 403 29.90 -1.73 -18.31
C HIS A 403 31.32 -1.20 -18.53
N GLN A 404 32.24 -1.37 -17.57
CA GLN A 404 33.62 -0.88 -17.71
C GLN A 404 34.34 -1.47 -18.92
N ILE A 405 34.24 -2.79 -19.14
CA ILE A 405 34.83 -3.46 -20.31
C ILE A 405 34.17 -3.02 -21.62
N SER A 406 32.84 -2.93 -21.65
CA SER A 406 32.10 -2.53 -22.84
C SER A 406 32.36 -1.07 -23.23
N ALA A 407 32.48 -0.18 -22.23
CA ALA A 407 32.81 1.22 -22.43
C ALA A 407 34.25 1.37 -22.95
N MET A 408 35.20 0.60 -22.41
CA MET A 408 36.57 0.56 -22.91
C MET A 408 36.65 0.08 -24.36
N GLU A 409 35.87 -0.92 -24.76
CA GLU A 409 35.81 -1.36 -26.16
C GLU A 409 35.39 -0.20 -27.09
N LYS A 410 34.39 0.60 -26.68
CA LYS A 410 33.95 1.76 -27.47
C LYS A 410 34.99 2.88 -27.47
N LEU A 411 35.62 3.15 -26.34
CA LEU A 411 36.71 4.13 -26.24
C LEU A 411 37.90 3.74 -27.12
N ALA A 412 38.31 2.47 -27.11
CA ALA A 412 39.41 1.97 -27.93
C ALA A 412 39.16 2.22 -29.42
N LYS A 413 37.93 1.98 -29.88
CA LYS A 413 37.51 2.28 -31.26
C LYS A 413 37.60 3.77 -31.59
N CYS A 414 37.22 4.65 -30.66
CA CYS A 414 37.37 6.11 -30.83
C CYS A 414 38.84 6.54 -30.90
N MET A 415 39.74 5.87 -30.17
CA MET A 415 41.18 6.14 -30.13
C MET A 415 41.97 5.47 -31.27
N GLY A 416 41.30 4.77 -32.18
CA GLY A 416 41.94 4.05 -33.30
C GLY A 416 42.63 2.73 -32.92
N TRP A 417 42.45 2.26 -31.68
CA TRP A 417 42.98 0.96 -31.24
C TRP A 417 42.17 -0.19 -31.82
N GLN A 418 42.87 -1.27 -32.19
CA GLN A 418 42.23 -2.46 -32.72
C GLN A 418 41.77 -3.38 -31.60
N PHE A 419 40.53 -3.83 -31.70
CA PHE A 419 39.94 -4.77 -30.77
C PHE A 419 40.23 -6.20 -31.22
N LEU A 420 40.91 -6.98 -30.38
CA LEU A 420 41.28 -8.37 -30.69
C LEU A 420 40.26 -9.37 -30.17
N SER A 421 39.82 -9.21 -28.91
CA SER A 421 38.87 -10.13 -28.26
C SER A 421 38.21 -9.48 -27.06
N SER A 422 36.95 -9.81 -26.79
CA SER A 422 36.28 -9.55 -25.50
C SER A 422 35.38 -10.71 -25.15
N SER A 423 35.31 -10.99 -23.86
CA SER A 423 34.29 -11.85 -23.30
C SER A 423 33.72 -11.20 -22.06
N ALA A 424 32.38 -11.15 -21.98
CA ALA A 424 31.66 -10.80 -20.76
C ALA A 424 31.63 -11.96 -19.74
N HIS A 425 32.02 -13.16 -20.16
CA HIS A 425 31.97 -14.38 -19.37
C HIS A 425 33.24 -15.21 -19.62
N LEU A 426 34.32 -14.91 -18.91
CA LEU A 426 35.55 -15.69 -18.95
C LEU A 426 35.37 -17.00 -18.17
N GLY A 427 35.68 -18.13 -18.81
CA GLY A 427 35.84 -19.42 -18.16
C GLY A 427 37.27 -19.70 -17.68
N LEU A 428 38.10 -18.66 -17.53
CA LEU A 428 39.53 -18.78 -17.24
C LEU A 428 39.89 -18.07 -15.93
N GLY A 429 40.42 -18.82 -14.95
CA GLY A 429 40.82 -18.32 -13.64
C GLY A 429 40.02 -18.95 -12.51
N GLY A 430 40.09 -18.37 -11.30
CA GLY A 430 39.30 -18.81 -10.16
C GLY A 430 37.80 -18.59 -10.40
N VAL A 431 36.96 -19.48 -9.86
CA VAL A 431 35.50 -19.30 -9.87
C VAL A 431 35.17 -18.24 -8.82
N GLU A 432 34.70 -17.10 -9.29
CA GLU A 432 34.25 -16.00 -8.44
C GLU A 432 32.83 -16.25 -7.93
N PRO A 433 32.54 -15.97 -6.65
CA PRO A 433 31.22 -16.22 -6.07
C PRO A 433 30.15 -15.24 -6.57
N LEU A 434 30.54 -14.04 -7.04
CA LEU A 434 29.60 -13.00 -7.49
C LEU A 434 29.29 -13.04 -9.00
N GLY A 435 29.99 -13.85 -9.79
CA GLY A 435 29.78 -13.98 -11.24
C GLY A 435 31.05 -14.04 -12.07
N ASN A 436 30.91 -14.20 -13.38
CA ASN A 436 32.05 -14.39 -14.29
C ASN A 436 32.85 -13.10 -14.51
N ALA A 437 34.17 -13.22 -14.51
CA ALA A 437 35.07 -12.15 -14.92
C ALA A 437 34.82 -11.74 -16.39
N SER A 438 34.98 -10.45 -16.68
CA SER A 438 34.94 -9.90 -18.03
C SER A 438 36.34 -9.47 -18.45
N SER A 439 36.71 -9.67 -19.72
CA SER A 439 38.04 -9.31 -20.22
C SER A 439 38.00 -8.81 -21.64
N CYS A 440 38.96 -7.98 -21.98
CA CYS A 440 39.15 -7.46 -23.33
C CYS A 440 40.65 -7.32 -23.66
N LEU A 441 40.99 -7.64 -24.91
CA LEU A 441 42.32 -7.54 -25.50
C LEU A 441 42.29 -6.51 -26.62
N LEU A 442 43.20 -5.54 -26.54
CA LEU A 442 43.36 -4.46 -27.49
C LEU A 442 44.77 -4.46 -28.07
N ALA A 443 44.93 -4.06 -29.33
CA ALA A 443 46.20 -3.82 -29.99
C ALA A 443 46.31 -2.35 -30.40
N SER A 444 47.54 -1.81 -30.33
CA SER A 444 47.84 -0.46 -30.80
C SER A 444 47.57 -0.34 -32.31
N PRO A 445 47.31 0.87 -32.82
CA PRO A 445 47.18 1.12 -34.27
C PRO A 445 48.41 0.66 -35.07
N MET A 446 49.60 0.69 -34.46
CA MET A 446 50.86 0.25 -35.06
C MET A 446 51.13 -1.26 -34.90
N GLY A 447 50.30 -1.97 -34.14
CA GLY A 447 50.41 -3.42 -33.88
C GLY A 447 51.56 -3.82 -32.97
N ASP A 448 52.27 -2.86 -32.39
CA ASP A 448 53.49 -3.05 -31.61
C ASP A 448 53.25 -3.20 -30.10
N ARG A 449 52.04 -2.89 -29.64
CA ARG A 449 51.67 -2.96 -28.22
C ARG A 449 50.29 -3.58 -28.07
N MET A 450 50.12 -4.35 -27.00
CA MET A 450 48.85 -4.95 -26.65
C MET A 450 48.50 -4.62 -25.21
N ILE A 451 47.21 -4.37 -24.97
CA ILE A 451 46.63 -4.17 -23.64
C ILE A 451 45.68 -5.33 -23.37
N SER A 452 45.82 -5.94 -22.21
CA SER A 452 44.87 -6.90 -21.64
C SER A 452 44.21 -6.27 -20.44
N VAL A 453 42.89 -6.22 -20.43
CA VAL A 453 42.12 -5.77 -19.27
C VAL A 453 41.23 -6.91 -18.80
N ARG A 454 41.35 -7.24 -17.52
CA ARG A 454 40.51 -8.20 -16.80
C ARG A 454 39.78 -7.45 -15.69
N CYS A 455 38.48 -7.65 -15.60
CA CYS A 455 37.59 -6.94 -14.70
C CYS A 455 36.77 -7.97 -13.92
N GLU A 456 36.98 -7.99 -12.61
CA GLU A 456 36.40 -8.98 -11.69
C GLU A 456 35.57 -8.28 -10.61
N PRO A 457 34.42 -8.86 -10.23
CA PRO A 457 33.57 -8.23 -9.23
C PRO A 457 34.20 -8.05 -7.84
N GLN A 458 35.09 -8.95 -7.42
CA GLN A 458 35.76 -8.90 -6.12
C GLN A 458 37.21 -8.41 -6.19
N ALA A 459 38.00 -8.89 -7.16
CA ALA A 459 39.40 -8.51 -7.29
C ALA A 459 39.63 -7.16 -8.00
N GLY A 460 38.57 -6.57 -8.57
CA GLY A 460 38.64 -5.29 -9.26
C GLY A 460 39.20 -5.39 -10.68
N ILE A 461 39.90 -4.34 -11.12
CA ILE A 461 40.36 -4.21 -12.50
C ILE A 461 41.88 -4.43 -12.56
N GLN A 462 42.30 -5.38 -13.39
CA GLN A 462 43.70 -5.69 -13.69
C GLN A 462 44.02 -5.33 -15.13
N VAL A 463 45.07 -4.54 -15.33
CA VAL A 463 45.51 -4.10 -16.66
C VAL A 463 46.94 -4.56 -16.90
N GLY A 464 47.17 -5.30 -17.98
CA GLY A 464 48.46 -5.78 -18.41
C GLY A 464 48.85 -5.21 -19.78
N ILE A 465 50.14 -4.93 -19.97
CA ILE A 465 50.68 -4.46 -21.26
C ILE A 465 51.71 -5.48 -21.78
N ALA A 466 51.61 -5.83 -23.05
CA ALA A 466 52.61 -6.59 -23.78
C ALA A 466 53.18 -5.78 -24.95
N HIS A 467 54.45 -6.03 -25.27
CA HIS A 467 55.12 -5.44 -26.44
C HIS A 467 55.32 -6.52 -27.51
N SER A 468 55.23 -6.08 -28.77
CA SER A 468 55.42 -6.86 -29.98
C SER A 468 56.20 -5.99 -30.99
N PRO A 469 57.24 -6.47 -31.66
CA PRO A 469 57.90 -7.76 -31.47
C PRO A 469 58.65 -7.85 -30.12
N ARG A 470 58.90 -9.08 -29.66
CA ARG A 470 59.67 -9.31 -28.43
C ARG A 470 61.12 -8.83 -28.61
N LYS A 471 61.62 -8.00 -27.68
CA LYS A 471 63.04 -7.61 -27.63
C LYS A 471 63.99 -8.80 -27.35
N ASP A 472 63.47 -9.84 -26.70
CA ASP A 472 64.22 -11.03 -26.27
C ASP A 472 63.77 -12.31 -27.02
N PHE A 473 63.49 -12.22 -28.33
CA PHE A 473 63.19 -13.41 -29.12
C PHE A 473 64.47 -14.16 -29.52
N PHE A 474 64.60 -15.41 -29.06
CA PHE A 474 65.64 -16.33 -29.49
C PHE A 474 64.99 -17.46 -30.28
N CYS A 475 65.42 -17.68 -31.53
CA CYS A 475 64.94 -18.80 -32.35
C CYS A 475 65.25 -20.13 -31.64
N GLY A 476 64.22 -20.80 -31.13
CA GLY A 476 64.32 -22.13 -30.55
C GLY A 476 64.35 -23.23 -31.61
N GLN A 477 64.61 -24.48 -31.21
CA GLN A 477 64.59 -25.62 -32.15
C GLN A 477 63.21 -25.86 -32.80
N LEU A 478 62.12 -25.44 -32.14
CA LEU A 478 60.72 -25.59 -32.59
C LEU A 478 60.16 -24.37 -33.33
N VAL A 479 60.68 -23.16 -33.07
CA VAL A 479 60.16 -21.90 -33.61
C VAL A 479 61.31 -21.15 -34.26
N LYS A 480 61.53 -21.44 -35.54
CA LYS A 480 62.69 -20.95 -36.32
C LYS A 480 62.39 -19.70 -37.16
N GLU A 481 61.12 -19.45 -37.45
CA GLU A 481 60.72 -18.38 -38.36
C GLU A 481 60.53 -17.04 -37.64
N ARG A 482 61.03 -15.94 -38.23
CA ARG A 482 60.89 -14.57 -37.68
C ARG A 482 59.45 -14.08 -37.52
N LYS A 483 58.48 -14.69 -38.22
CA LYS A 483 57.04 -14.36 -38.08
C LYS A 483 56.53 -14.55 -36.64
N TRP A 484 57.22 -15.37 -35.85
CA TRP A 484 56.88 -15.66 -34.46
C TRP A 484 57.44 -14.62 -33.47
N GLU A 485 58.28 -13.68 -33.92
CA GLU A 485 58.73 -12.52 -33.11
C GLU A 485 57.56 -11.62 -32.72
N ASN A 486 56.49 -11.63 -33.52
CA ASN A 486 55.26 -10.87 -33.32
C ASN A 486 54.26 -11.56 -32.36
N LEU A 487 54.56 -12.75 -31.85
CA LEU A 487 53.81 -13.31 -30.72
C LEU A 487 54.16 -12.51 -29.48
N GLY A 488 53.23 -11.67 -29.01
CA GLY A 488 53.45 -10.73 -27.91
C GLY A 488 54.22 -11.31 -26.71
N GLY A 489 55.03 -10.46 -26.08
CA GLY A 489 55.77 -10.77 -24.86
C GLY A 489 54.86 -11.07 -23.64
N PRO A 490 55.44 -11.47 -22.50
CA PRO A 490 54.69 -11.61 -21.26
C PRO A 490 54.02 -10.28 -20.90
N PHE A 491 52.76 -10.32 -20.47
CA PHE A 491 52.04 -9.14 -20.00
C PHE A 491 52.67 -8.66 -18.69
N LYS A 492 53.02 -7.38 -18.63
CA LYS A 492 53.43 -6.70 -17.40
C LYS A 492 52.24 -5.95 -16.83
N GLU A 493 51.93 -6.22 -15.57
CA GLU A 493 50.83 -5.56 -14.88
C GLU A 493 51.15 -4.09 -14.62
N VAL A 494 50.17 -3.25 -14.91
CA VAL A 494 50.21 -1.81 -14.69
C VAL A 494 49.73 -1.54 -13.27
N ARG A 495 50.50 -0.75 -12.50
CA ARG A 495 50.06 -0.30 -11.17
C ARG A 495 48.99 0.77 -11.32
N TRP A 496 47.74 0.33 -11.40
CA TRP A 496 46.57 1.16 -11.69
C TRP A 496 46.36 2.31 -10.69
N ASP A 497 46.71 2.08 -9.43
CA ASP A 497 46.55 3.05 -8.35
C ASP A 497 47.44 4.29 -8.50
N LYS A 498 48.56 4.16 -9.22
CA LYS A 498 49.53 5.25 -9.40
C LYS A 498 49.33 6.06 -10.68
N MET A 499 48.39 5.63 -11.53
CA MET A 499 48.12 6.31 -12.79
C MET A 499 47.22 7.53 -12.56
N GLU A 500 47.57 8.66 -13.18
CA GLU A 500 46.73 9.85 -13.16
C GLU A 500 45.45 9.63 -13.97
N GLY A 501 44.32 10.13 -13.47
CA GLY A 501 43.04 10.06 -14.15
C GLY A 501 41.87 10.02 -13.18
N LYS A 502 40.77 10.68 -13.55
CA LYS A 502 39.60 10.85 -12.68
C LYS A 502 38.75 9.58 -12.54
N ASN A 503 38.72 8.75 -13.57
CA ASN A 503 37.94 7.52 -13.66
C ASN A 503 38.68 6.47 -14.49
N PHE A 504 38.16 5.25 -14.51
CA PHE A 504 38.76 4.12 -15.20
C PHE A 504 39.01 4.40 -16.69
N LEU A 505 38.01 4.94 -17.40
CA LEU A 505 38.13 5.23 -18.83
C LEU A 505 39.15 6.33 -19.13
N ASN A 506 39.25 7.36 -18.28
CA ASN A 506 40.22 8.43 -18.43
C ASN A 506 41.66 7.93 -18.25
N LYS A 507 41.89 7.07 -17.26
CA LYS A 507 43.18 6.38 -17.09
C LYS A 507 43.51 5.52 -18.32
N MET A 508 42.53 4.79 -18.85
CA MET A 508 42.70 3.99 -20.07
C MET A 508 43.00 4.86 -21.30
N GLU A 509 42.34 6.00 -21.45
CA GLU A 509 42.58 6.96 -22.53
C GLU A 509 44.02 7.49 -22.49
N LEU A 510 44.48 7.94 -21.31
CA LEU A 510 45.84 8.41 -21.10
C LEU A 510 46.87 7.31 -21.35
N LEU A 511 46.59 6.08 -20.89
CA LEU A 511 47.44 4.94 -21.16
C LEU A 511 47.54 4.67 -22.67
N MET A 512 46.41 4.59 -23.36
CA MET A 512 46.36 4.36 -24.81
C MET A 512 47.11 5.47 -25.57
N ALA A 513 46.91 6.74 -25.21
CA ALA A 513 47.61 7.88 -25.81
C ALA A 513 49.13 7.84 -25.59
N SER A 514 49.56 7.45 -24.38
CA SER A 514 50.99 7.33 -24.05
C SER A 514 51.68 6.22 -24.86
N LEU A 515 50.98 5.10 -25.07
CA LEU A 515 51.48 3.94 -25.80
C LEU A 515 51.47 4.16 -27.31
N THR A 516 50.66 5.09 -27.83
CA THR A 516 50.69 5.48 -29.25
C THR A 516 51.69 6.59 -29.57
N SER A 517 52.10 7.38 -28.56
CA SER A 517 53.03 8.51 -28.74
C SER A 517 54.50 8.14 -28.49
N SER A 518 54.77 6.91 -28.06
CA SER A 518 56.10 6.39 -27.75
C SER A 518 56.46 5.22 -28.64
#